data_AF-A0A0C7N6M3-F1
#
_entry.id   AF-A0A0C7N6M3-F1
#
_cell.length_a   1.000
_cell.length_b   1.000
_cell.length_c   1.000
_cell.angle_alpha   90.00
_cell.angle_beta   90.00
_cell.angle_gamma   90.00
#
_symmetry.space_group_name_H-M   'P 1'
#
loop_
_entity.id
_entity.type
_entity.pdbx_description
1 polymer ?
#
loop_
_entity_poly.entity_id
_entity_poly.type
_entity_poly.pdbx_seq_one_letter_code
_entity_poly.pdbx_strand_id
1 'polypeptide(L)'
;MEKKGKRAVKEELYGIIETRNIEYVQYGVSLRFPTWYGSTAYFQQTTRHLGLRDSDGRRSAGDGIDEKPKSSRNVPESSDFWLETLCVCEYCFKYTDDPNELKKHSSQCRFRSKSPGRIQYRTPEISIRKVSGSRHPLFCQCLCLFTKLFLDNKSMYFKVDHYDFYIVYSNQTHKPMAFFSKDLTSFQKHNLACILTLPPYQRKGLGTLLMDFSYKLSIHDDIMSGPEQPLSPFGLAGYLKYWSTSICLQFLEGSLQGKSRVSLEDISKATGMRLGDILLTLRNLNCLSEKNEISLQELRLWMKHHRQHTHAFIDDDYLILDD
;
A
#
# COMPACT_ATOMS: atom_id res chain seq x y z
N MET A 1 14.02 -12.09 -49.74
CA MET A 1 12.82 -12.21 -48.90
C MET A 1 13.25 -12.32 -47.44
N GLU A 2 13.52 -11.19 -46.80
CA GLU A 2 13.84 -11.13 -45.37
C GLU A 2 12.54 -11.04 -44.56
N LYS A 3 12.34 -12.01 -43.66
CA LYS A 3 11.24 -12.00 -42.68
C LYS A 3 11.58 -11.00 -41.58
N LYS A 4 10.98 -9.80 -41.64
CA LYS A 4 10.96 -8.86 -40.51
C LYS A 4 10.12 -9.44 -39.37
N GLY A 5 10.75 -9.61 -38.21
CA GLY A 5 10.13 -10.06 -36.97
C GLY A 5 9.02 -9.11 -36.50
N LYS A 6 7.87 -9.69 -36.15
CA LYS A 6 6.80 -8.99 -35.44
C LYS A 6 7.30 -8.65 -34.03
N ARG A 7 7.49 -7.36 -33.76
CA ARG A 7 7.70 -6.82 -32.42
C ARG A 7 6.40 -7.01 -31.64
N ALA A 8 6.45 -7.73 -30.53
CA ALA A 8 5.31 -7.98 -29.67
C ALA A 8 4.74 -6.63 -29.18
N VAL A 9 3.43 -6.44 -29.37
CA VAL A 9 2.70 -5.30 -28.82
C VAL A 9 2.62 -5.53 -27.30
N LYS A 10 3.34 -4.70 -26.54
CA LYS A 10 3.25 -4.64 -25.08
C LYS A 10 1.81 -4.23 -24.78
N GLU A 11 1.03 -5.07 -24.10
CA GLU A 11 -0.31 -4.69 -23.62
C GLU A 11 -0.15 -3.41 -22.77
N GLU A 12 -0.65 -2.28 -23.27
CA GLU A 12 -0.66 -1.02 -22.53
C GLU A 12 -1.60 -1.18 -21.32
N LEU A 13 -1.04 -1.51 -20.16
CA LEU A 13 -1.74 -1.47 -18.89
C LEU A 13 -2.30 -0.05 -18.69
N TYR A 14 -3.62 0.07 -18.74
CA TYR A 14 -4.34 1.31 -18.54
C TYR A 14 -3.86 2.00 -17.25
N GLY A 15 -3.54 3.30 -17.32
CA GLY A 15 -3.12 4.10 -16.16
C GLY A 15 -1.61 4.17 -15.88
N ILE A 16 -0.77 3.38 -16.56
CA ILE A 16 0.69 3.35 -16.35
C ILE A 16 1.41 4.08 -17.49
N ILE A 17 2.32 4.99 -17.13
CA ILE A 17 3.26 5.64 -18.06
C ILE A 17 4.65 5.65 -17.42
N GLU A 18 5.68 5.59 -18.27
CA GLU A 18 7.07 5.46 -17.82
C GLU A 18 7.61 6.74 -17.17
N THR A 19 7.11 7.91 -17.57
CA THR A 19 7.50 9.21 -17.03
C THR A 19 6.46 9.78 -16.07
N ARG A 20 6.92 10.54 -15.07
CA ARG A 20 6.02 11.26 -14.17
C ARG A 20 5.31 12.38 -14.93
N ASN A 21 3.99 12.40 -14.89
CA ASN A 21 3.15 13.44 -15.51
C ASN A 21 2.50 14.39 -14.50
N ILE A 22 2.53 14.06 -13.21
CA ILE A 22 2.18 14.96 -12.10
C ILE A 22 3.46 15.22 -11.32
N GLU A 23 3.90 16.47 -11.18
CA GLU A 23 5.19 16.75 -10.53
C GLU A 23 5.07 16.60 -9.00
N TYR A 24 4.13 17.31 -8.39
CA TYR A 24 3.93 17.36 -6.94
C TYR A 24 2.53 16.93 -6.51
N VAL A 25 2.44 16.44 -5.29
CA VAL A 25 1.19 16.33 -4.53
C VAL A 25 1.19 17.34 -3.41
N GLN A 26 0.17 18.20 -3.38
CA GLN A 26 -0.18 19.01 -2.21
C GLN A 26 -1.12 18.17 -1.33
N TYR A 27 -0.58 17.55 -0.28
CA TYR A 27 -1.29 16.68 0.64
C TYR A 27 -1.79 17.47 1.86
N GLY A 28 -3.10 17.67 1.93
CA GLY A 28 -3.70 18.63 2.85
C GLY A 28 -3.23 20.06 2.55
N VAL A 29 -3.36 20.96 3.53
CA VAL A 29 -2.98 22.38 3.35
C VAL A 29 -1.51 22.66 3.70
N SER A 30 -0.77 21.67 4.21
CA SER A 30 0.53 21.91 4.86
C SER A 30 1.70 21.15 4.26
N LEU A 31 1.48 20.12 3.43
CA LEU A 31 2.55 19.24 2.94
C LEU A 31 2.55 19.21 1.41
N ARG A 32 3.72 19.43 0.79
CA ARG A 32 3.93 19.26 -0.65
C ARG A 32 5.14 18.37 -0.88
N PHE A 33 5.00 17.34 -1.70
CA PHE A 33 6.10 16.41 -2.02
C PHE A 33 5.96 15.84 -3.43
N PRO A 34 7.09 15.43 -4.07
CA PRO A 34 7.06 14.94 -5.44
C PRO A 34 6.39 13.56 -5.56
N THR A 35 5.80 13.29 -6.71
CA THR A 35 5.37 11.93 -7.08
C THR A 35 6.57 11.05 -7.43
N TRP A 36 6.41 9.73 -7.38
CA TRP A 36 7.45 8.78 -7.76
C TRP A 36 7.20 8.18 -9.15
N TYR A 37 5.93 7.97 -9.49
CA TYR A 37 5.52 7.33 -10.74
C TYR A 37 4.46 8.15 -11.46
N GLY A 38 4.41 8.02 -12.78
CA GLY A 38 3.35 8.60 -13.59
C GLY A 38 2.03 7.84 -13.47
N SER A 39 0.93 8.55 -13.72
CA SER A 39 -0.40 7.96 -13.77
C SER A 39 -1.32 8.72 -14.73
N THR A 40 -1.83 8.03 -15.73
CA THR A 40 -2.85 8.58 -16.65
C THR A 40 -4.27 8.46 -16.11
N ALA A 41 -4.46 7.71 -15.02
CA ALA A 41 -5.78 7.42 -14.44
C ALA A 41 -6.52 8.66 -13.92
N TYR A 42 -5.81 9.77 -13.72
CA TYR A 42 -6.38 11.05 -13.29
C TYR A 42 -6.94 11.89 -14.44
N PHE A 43 -6.55 11.61 -15.69
CA PHE A 43 -6.73 12.54 -16.80
C PHE A 43 -7.70 12.00 -17.84
N GLN A 44 -8.43 12.92 -18.48
CA GLN A 44 -9.15 12.61 -19.71
C GLN A 44 -8.15 12.32 -20.83
N GLN A 45 -8.38 11.26 -21.60
CA GLN A 45 -7.43 10.78 -22.62
C GLN A 45 -7.17 11.81 -23.75
N THR A 46 -8.16 12.65 -24.06
CA THR A 46 -8.11 13.60 -25.17
C THR A 46 -7.50 14.94 -24.78
N THR A 47 -7.92 15.48 -23.63
CA THR A 47 -7.58 16.86 -23.23
C THR A 47 -6.41 16.93 -22.26
N ARG A 48 -6.03 15.80 -21.64
CA ARG A 48 -5.07 15.75 -20.52
C ARG A 48 -5.44 16.66 -19.34
N HIS A 49 -6.71 17.09 -19.27
CA HIS A 49 -7.26 17.76 -18.10
C HIS A 49 -7.65 16.75 -17.04
N LEU A 50 -7.58 17.17 -15.78
CA LEU A 50 -7.97 16.37 -14.64
C LEU A 50 -9.45 15.97 -14.79
N GLY A 51 -9.73 14.67 -14.81
CA GLY A 51 -11.07 14.11 -14.94
C GLY A 51 -11.83 14.20 -13.62
N LEU A 52 -12.12 15.42 -13.15
CA LEU A 52 -13.02 15.63 -12.02
C LEU A 52 -14.46 15.39 -12.50
N ARG A 53 -15.20 14.55 -11.76
CA ARG A 53 -16.65 14.46 -11.91
C ARG A 53 -17.27 15.45 -10.94
N ASP A 54 -18.03 16.40 -11.45
CA ASP A 54 -18.82 17.32 -10.63
C ASP A 54 -19.77 16.53 -9.70
N SER A 55 -20.11 17.13 -8.56
CA SER A 55 -20.90 16.52 -7.47
C SER A 55 -22.27 15.95 -7.90
N ASP A 56 -22.75 16.33 -9.08
CA ASP A 56 -24.07 15.98 -9.60
C ASP A 56 -24.04 14.83 -10.63
N GLY A 57 -22.89 14.17 -10.83
CA GLY A 57 -22.78 13.01 -11.72
C GLY A 57 -22.99 13.31 -13.21
N ARG A 58 -23.14 14.57 -13.58
CA ARG A 58 -23.11 15.00 -14.98
C ARG A 58 -21.66 15.04 -15.44
N ARG A 59 -21.40 14.50 -16.63
CA ARG A 59 -20.20 14.85 -17.40
C ARG A 59 -20.15 16.37 -17.44
N SER A 60 -19.02 17.00 -17.11
CA SER A 60 -18.86 18.43 -17.32
C SER A 60 -19.28 18.72 -18.76
N ALA A 61 -20.38 19.47 -18.90
CA ALA A 61 -21.00 19.75 -20.18
C ALA A 61 -20.05 20.68 -20.95
N GLY A 62 -19.21 20.08 -21.79
CA GLY A 62 -18.30 20.77 -22.71
C GLY A 62 -18.33 20.18 -24.11
N ASP A 63 -19.33 19.35 -24.44
CA ASP A 63 -19.60 18.93 -25.81
C ASP A 63 -20.68 19.84 -26.40
N GLY A 64 -20.26 20.88 -27.11
CA GLY A 64 -21.17 21.72 -27.89
C GLY A 64 -20.69 23.14 -28.20
N ILE A 65 -19.91 23.28 -29.27
CA ILE A 65 -19.86 24.41 -30.22
C ILE A 65 -19.21 25.74 -29.74
N ASP A 66 -18.08 26.07 -30.38
CA ASP A 66 -17.49 27.39 -30.61
C ASP A 66 -17.57 28.45 -29.49
N GLU A 67 -16.68 28.37 -28.50
CA GLU A 67 -16.21 29.56 -27.80
C GLU A 67 -14.72 29.77 -28.03
N LYS A 68 -14.40 30.94 -28.60
CA LYS A 68 -13.04 31.45 -28.82
C LYS A 68 -12.20 31.39 -27.52
N PRO A 69 -10.89 31.11 -27.61
CA PRO A 69 -10.04 31.04 -26.43
C PRO A 69 -9.92 32.41 -25.77
N LYS A 70 -10.51 32.56 -24.59
CA LYS A 70 -10.29 33.74 -23.73
C LYS A 70 -8.94 33.61 -23.03
N SER A 71 -8.02 34.47 -23.44
CA SER A 71 -6.75 34.86 -22.80
C SER A 71 -5.85 33.72 -22.33
N SER A 72 -4.82 33.50 -23.14
CA SER A 72 -3.51 32.95 -22.77
C SER A 72 -3.10 33.30 -21.34
N ARG A 73 -3.28 32.36 -20.40
CA ARG A 73 -2.28 32.20 -19.36
C ARG A 73 -1.05 31.64 -20.06
N ASN A 74 0.03 32.41 -20.06
CA ASN A 74 1.33 31.99 -20.58
C ASN A 74 1.66 30.60 -20.05
N VAL A 75 1.54 29.57 -20.90
CA VAL A 75 2.09 28.25 -20.65
C VAL A 75 3.57 28.40 -20.94
N PRO A 76 4.48 28.32 -19.95
CA PRO A 76 5.90 28.29 -20.24
C PRO A 76 6.18 27.02 -21.04
N GLU A 77 6.88 27.13 -22.16
CA GLU A 77 7.33 26.03 -23.03
C GLU A 77 8.35 25.07 -22.36
N SER A 78 8.28 24.87 -21.03
CA SER A 78 9.30 24.14 -20.27
C SER A 78 8.77 23.30 -19.11
N SER A 79 7.56 22.77 -19.19
CA SER A 79 7.07 21.80 -18.21
C SER A 79 6.80 20.46 -18.88
N ASP A 80 7.66 19.47 -18.59
CA ASP A 80 7.49 18.07 -19.00
C ASP A 80 6.27 17.40 -18.31
N PHE A 81 5.57 18.12 -17.43
CA PHE A 81 4.45 17.62 -16.63
C PHE A 81 3.09 18.09 -17.18
N TRP A 82 2.09 17.22 -17.11
CA TRP A 82 0.71 17.57 -17.49
C TRP A 82 0.02 18.38 -16.40
N LEU A 83 0.43 18.17 -15.14
CA LEU A 83 -0.05 18.90 -13.98
C LEU A 83 1.11 19.14 -13.03
N GLU A 84 1.39 20.40 -12.69
CA GLU A 84 2.46 20.72 -11.73
C GLU A 84 2.10 20.20 -10.33
N THR A 85 0.87 20.41 -9.86
CA THR A 85 0.48 20.03 -8.49
C THR A 85 -0.93 19.47 -8.43
N LEU A 86 -1.06 18.24 -7.93
CA LEU A 86 -2.34 17.64 -7.57
C LEU A 86 -2.65 17.95 -6.09
N CYS A 87 -3.76 18.62 -5.83
CA CYS A 87 -4.23 18.91 -4.48
C CYS A 87 -5.05 17.73 -3.94
N VAL A 88 -4.64 17.13 -2.83
CA VAL A 88 -5.24 15.90 -2.26
C VAL A 88 -5.63 16.12 -0.81
N CYS A 89 -6.86 15.81 -0.43
CA CYS A 89 -7.32 15.84 0.96
C CYS A 89 -6.60 14.79 1.81
N GLU A 90 -5.98 15.23 2.90
CA GLU A 90 -5.24 14.37 3.83
C GLU A 90 -6.09 13.38 4.63
N TYR A 91 -7.43 13.51 4.62
CA TYR A 91 -8.33 12.59 5.33
C TYR A 91 -9.04 11.60 4.40
N CYS A 92 -9.44 12.06 3.20
CA CYS A 92 -10.33 11.29 2.32
C CYS A 92 -9.74 10.96 0.95
N PHE A 93 -8.54 11.47 0.64
CA PHE A 93 -7.84 11.33 -0.65
C PHE A 93 -8.58 11.91 -1.86
N LYS A 94 -9.73 12.59 -1.69
CA LYS A 94 -10.33 13.39 -2.78
C LYS A 94 -9.30 14.40 -3.28
N TYR A 95 -9.32 14.61 -4.59
CA TYR A 95 -8.32 15.41 -5.27
C TYR A 95 -8.98 16.49 -6.14
N THR A 96 -8.23 17.54 -6.43
CA THR A 96 -8.57 18.67 -7.30
C THR A 96 -7.26 19.28 -7.82
N ASP A 97 -7.31 20.09 -8.86
CA ASP A 97 -6.22 20.97 -9.30
C ASP A 97 -6.36 22.41 -8.77
N ASP A 98 -7.44 22.73 -8.04
CA ASP A 98 -7.64 24.03 -7.37
C ASP A 98 -7.31 23.98 -5.86
N PRO A 99 -6.27 24.71 -5.40
CA PRO A 99 -5.94 24.83 -3.98
C PRO A 99 -7.07 25.41 -3.11
N ASN A 100 -7.92 26.29 -3.65
CA ASN A 100 -9.03 26.90 -2.91
C ASN A 100 -10.13 25.88 -2.62
N GLU A 101 -10.44 25.02 -3.59
CA GLU A 101 -11.35 23.90 -3.40
C GLU A 101 -10.83 22.93 -2.35
N LEU A 102 -9.53 22.59 -2.37
CA LEU A 102 -8.92 21.74 -1.34
C LEU A 102 -9.05 22.38 0.05
N LYS A 103 -8.80 23.69 0.18
CA LYS A 103 -8.90 24.42 1.45
C LYS A 103 -10.34 24.39 1.98
N LYS A 104 -11.33 24.65 1.12
CA LYS A 104 -12.76 24.58 1.47
C LYS A 104 -13.19 23.15 1.84
N HIS A 105 -12.74 22.15 1.08
CA HIS A 105 -13.04 20.75 1.34
C HIS A 105 -12.42 20.29 2.67
N SER A 106 -11.17 20.63 2.93
CA SER A 106 -10.42 20.15 4.09
C SER A 106 -11.03 20.61 5.42
N SER A 107 -11.61 21.81 5.47
CA SER A 107 -12.29 22.31 6.68
C SER A 107 -13.62 21.62 6.95
N GLN A 108 -14.28 21.09 5.91
CA GLN A 108 -15.60 20.45 5.98
C GLN A 108 -15.55 18.93 5.79
N CYS A 109 -14.34 18.35 5.68
CA CYS A 109 -14.19 16.93 5.39
C CYS A 109 -14.73 16.09 6.55
N ARG A 110 -15.75 15.26 6.27
CA ARG A 110 -16.37 14.37 7.28
C ARG A 110 -15.38 13.46 8.01
N PHE A 111 -14.27 13.09 7.36
CA PHE A 111 -13.27 12.18 7.93
C PHE A 111 -12.25 12.88 8.84
N ARG A 112 -12.32 14.21 8.95
CA ARG A 112 -11.51 14.98 9.90
C ARG A 112 -11.87 14.71 11.36
N SER A 113 -13.15 14.46 11.64
CA SER A 113 -13.64 14.14 12.99
C SER A 113 -13.86 12.65 13.24
N LYS A 114 -13.98 11.85 12.17
CA LYS A 114 -14.26 10.42 12.29
C LYS A 114 -13.68 9.65 11.11
N SER A 115 -12.65 8.85 11.34
CA SER A 115 -12.09 7.95 10.33
C SER A 115 -13.17 6.93 9.84
N PRO A 116 -13.07 6.36 8.63
CA PRO A 116 -13.93 5.27 8.13
C PRO A 116 -13.46 3.87 8.57
N GLY A 117 -14.38 2.89 8.58
CA GLY A 117 -14.10 1.48 8.89
C GLY A 117 -14.33 1.06 10.34
N ARG A 118 -14.20 -0.25 10.59
CA ARG A 118 -14.26 -0.88 11.93
C ARG A 118 -12.85 -0.97 12.51
N ILE A 119 -12.68 -0.66 13.79
CA ILE A 119 -11.38 -0.80 14.48
C ILE A 119 -11.10 -2.30 14.66
N GLN A 120 -9.88 -2.73 14.35
CA GLN A 120 -9.39 -4.11 14.55
C GLN A 120 -8.12 -4.17 15.41
N TYR A 121 -7.50 -3.02 15.68
CA TYR A 121 -6.35 -2.86 16.55
C TYR A 121 -6.32 -1.43 17.07
N ARG A 122 -6.04 -1.21 18.35
CA ARG A 122 -6.06 0.13 18.94
C ARG A 122 -5.08 0.28 20.10
N THR A 123 -3.98 0.97 19.87
CA THR A 123 -3.11 1.49 20.93
C THR A 123 -3.54 2.90 21.35
N PRO A 124 -2.88 3.55 22.33
CA PRO A 124 -3.12 4.97 22.62
C PRO A 124 -2.87 5.89 21.41
N GLU A 125 -1.82 5.64 20.63
CA GLU A 125 -1.37 6.53 19.55
C GLU A 125 -2.05 6.29 18.20
N ILE A 126 -2.30 5.01 17.88
CA ILE A 126 -2.77 4.60 16.55
C ILE A 126 -3.92 3.59 16.61
N SER A 127 -4.62 3.44 15.50
CA SER A 127 -5.57 2.35 15.29
C SER A 127 -5.48 1.79 13.88
N ILE A 128 -5.64 0.47 13.73
CA ILE A 128 -5.83 -0.16 12.42
C ILE A 128 -7.32 -0.39 12.23
N ARG A 129 -7.85 0.09 11.09
CA ARG A 129 -9.27 0.03 10.80
C ARG A 129 -9.51 -0.70 9.48
N LYS A 130 -10.43 -1.66 9.50
CA LYS A 130 -10.93 -2.38 8.33
C LYS A 130 -11.97 -1.52 7.62
N VAL A 131 -11.63 -1.06 6.42
CA VAL A 131 -12.48 -0.28 5.52
C VAL A 131 -12.86 -1.16 4.34
N SER A 132 -14.13 -1.52 4.24
CA SER A 132 -14.65 -2.32 3.13
C SER A 132 -14.81 -1.46 1.87
N GLY A 133 -14.23 -1.91 0.76
CA GLY A 133 -14.30 -1.22 -0.53
C GLY A 133 -15.73 -1.09 -1.06
N SER A 134 -16.58 -2.10 -0.85
CA SER A 134 -18.00 -2.04 -1.25
C SER A 134 -18.83 -1.05 -0.41
N ARG A 135 -18.46 -0.82 0.86
CA ARG A 135 -19.14 0.15 1.73
C ARG A 135 -18.61 1.58 1.58
N HIS A 136 -17.36 1.75 1.16
CA HIS A 136 -16.70 3.04 1.01
C HIS A 136 -16.03 3.22 -0.38
N PRO A 137 -16.73 2.99 -1.50
CA PRO A 137 -16.11 2.87 -2.82
C PRO A 137 -15.33 4.11 -3.23
N LEU A 138 -15.91 5.30 -3.10
CA LEU A 138 -15.24 6.55 -3.47
C LEU A 138 -13.95 6.79 -2.69
N PHE A 139 -13.96 6.52 -1.38
CA PHE A 139 -12.77 6.68 -0.54
C PHE A 139 -11.66 5.70 -0.96
N CYS A 140 -12.01 4.43 -1.18
CA CYS A 140 -11.06 3.40 -1.58
C CYS A 140 -10.52 3.65 -3.00
N GLN A 141 -11.34 4.15 -3.94
CA GLN A 141 -10.90 4.56 -5.27
C GLN A 141 -9.89 5.71 -5.21
N CYS A 142 -10.21 6.77 -4.45
CA CYS A 142 -9.28 7.88 -4.24
C CYS A 142 -7.97 7.43 -3.58
N LEU A 143 -8.03 6.55 -2.57
CA LEU A 143 -6.84 5.96 -1.95
C LEU A 143 -6.01 5.17 -2.97
N CYS A 144 -6.65 4.37 -3.82
CA CYS A 144 -5.97 3.59 -4.85
C CYS A 144 -5.29 4.48 -5.90
N LEU A 145 -5.96 5.53 -6.35
CA LEU A 145 -5.39 6.52 -7.27
C LEU A 145 -4.20 7.23 -6.63
N PHE A 146 -4.31 7.67 -5.37
CA PHE A 146 -3.21 8.28 -4.64
C PHE A 146 -2.01 7.34 -4.55
N THR A 147 -2.28 6.07 -4.25
CA THR A 147 -1.27 5.01 -4.14
C THR A 147 -0.51 4.79 -5.44
N LYS A 148 -1.17 4.90 -6.62
CA LYS A 148 -0.52 4.72 -7.92
C LYS A 148 0.61 5.73 -8.18
N LEU A 149 0.56 6.90 -7.55
CA LEU A 149 1.63 7.91 -7.63
C LEU A 149 2.93 7.47 -6.93
N PHE A 150 2.85 6.45 -6.07
CA PHE A 150 3.95 5.95 -5.23
C PHE A 150 4.19 4.45 -5.38
N LEU A 151 3.44 3.77 -6.25
CA LEU A 151 3.65 2.37 -6.60
C LEU A 151 3.56 2.20 -8.12
N ASP A 152 4.56 1.52 -8.68
CA ASP A 152 4.69 1.33 -10.12
C ASP A 152 3.60 0.40 -10.68
N ASN A 153 3.47 -0.78 -10.07
CA ASN A 153 2.70 -1.90 -10.61
C ASN A 153 1.25 -1.98 -10.09
N LYS A 154 0.62 -0.85 -9.74
CA LYS A 154 -0.79 -0.87 -9.29
C LYS A 154 -1.74 -0.83 -10.48
N SER A 155 -2.36 -1.97 -10.79
CA SER A 155 -3.28 -2.15 -11.92
C SER A 155 -4.76 -1.91 -11.58
N MET A 156 -5.17 -2.12 -10.33
CA MET A 156 -6.57 -2.03 -9.90
C MET A 156 -6.80 -0.80 -9.01
N TYR A 157 -7.57 0.17 -9.52
CA TYR A 157 -7.93 1.40 -8.80
C TYR A 157 -9.43 1.74 -8.80
N PHE A 158 -10.22 1.26 -9.76
CA PHE A 158 -11.66 1.55 -9.82
C PHE A 158 -12.57 0.44 -9.28
N LYS A 159 -12.18 -0.83 -9.47
CA LYS A 159 -12.91 -2.00 -8.95
C LYS A 159 -12.42 -2.34 -7.55
N VAL A 160 -13.05 -1.75 -6.54
CA VAL A 160 -12.65 -1.88 -5.13
C VAL A 160 -13.59 -2.76 -4.31
N ASP A 161 -14.72 -3.19 -4.87
CA ASP A 161 -15.82 -3.83 -4.13
C ASP A 161 -15.43 -5.17 -3.48
N HIS A 162 -14.43 -5.85 -4.05
CA HIS A 162 -13.90 -7.13 -3.56
C HIS A 162 -12.64 -6.98 -2.70
N TYR A 163 -12.32 -5.76 -2.24
CA TYR A 163 -11.16 -5.50 -1.41
C TYR A 163 -11.57 -4.97 -0.03
N ASP A 164 -10.90 -5.50 0.99
CA ASP A 164 -10.82 -4.85 2.30
C ASP A 164 -9.51 -4.08 2.42
N PHE A 165 -9.57 -2.89 3.00
CA PHE A 165 -8.42 -2.02 3.24
C PHE A 165 -8.19 -1.91 4.75
N TYR A 166 -7.00 -2.27 5.21
CA TYR A 166 -6.59 -2.17 6.60
C TYR A 166 -5.67 -0.96 6.75
N ILE A 167 -6.19 0.10 7.34
CA ILE A 167 -5.57 1.43 7.33
C ILE A 167 -5.16 1.82 8.76
N VAL A 168 -3.90 2.21 8.92
CA VAL A 168 -3.40 2.82 10.16
C VAL A 168 -3.83 4.28 10.20
N TYR A 169 -4.50 4.66 11.28
CA TYR A 169 -4.88 6.04 11.58
C TYR A 169 -4.17 6.53 12.84
N SER A 170 -3.79 7.81 12.85
CA SER A 170 -3.44 8.52 14.09
C SER A 170 -4.71 8.75 14.91
N ASN A 171 -4.71 8.36 16.18
CA ASN A 171 -5.87 8.55 17.05
C ASN A 171 -6.09 10.03 17.42
N GLN A 172 -5.02 10.84 17.42
CA GLN A 172 -5.09 12.27 17.73
C GLN A 172 -5.59 13.10 16.55
N THR A 173 -5.16 12.77 15.33
CA THR A 173 -5.42 13.61 14.15
C THR A 173 -6.43 12.99 13.18
N HIS A 174 -6.81 11.73 13.35
CA HIS A 174 -7.64 10.95 12.42
C HIS A 174 -7.07 10.80 11.00
N LYS A 175 -5.80 11.16 10.79
CA LYS A 175 -5.13 11.06 9.49
C LYS A 175 -4.72 9.60 9.20
N PRO A 176 -5.00 9.08 7.99
CA PRO A 176 -4.44 7.81 7.54
C PRO A 176 -2.92 7.96 7.35
N MET A 177 -2.16 6.94 7.71
CA MET A 177 -0.68 6.98 7.70
C MET A 177 -0.04 5.87 6.87
N ALA A 178 -0.67 4.70 6.83
CA ALA A 178 -0.26 3.55 6.05
C ALA A 178 -1.47 2.64 5.83
N PHE A 179 -1.43 1.78 4.82
CA PHE A 179 -2.44 0.75 4.65
C PHE A 179 -1.91 -0.47 3.91
N PHE A 180 -2.67 -1.57 4.01
CA PHE A 180 -2.66 -2.59 2.97
C PHE A 180 -4.08 -2.93 2.50
N SER A 181 -4.19 -3.51 1.31
CA SER A 181 -5.43 -4.10 0.79
C SER A 181 -5.37 -5.62 0.78
N LYS A 182 -6.47 -6.31 1.09
CA LYS A 182 -6.66 -7.76 0.99
C LYS A 182 -7.74 -8.04 -0.05
N ASP A 183 -7.44 -8.85 -1.05
CA ASP A 183 -8.42 -9.30 -2.05
C ASP A 183 -9.25 -10.45 -1.48
N LEU A 184 -10.56 -10.25 -1.37
CA LEU A 184 -11.49 -11.22 -0.82
C LEU A 184 -11.80 -12.37 -1.79
N THR A 185 -11.45 -12.20 -3.07
CA THR A 185 -11.65 -13.17 -4.15
C THR A 185 -10.37 -13.88 -4.57
N SER A 186 -9.28 -13.67 -3.83
CA SER A 186 -7.98 -14.27 -4.14
C SER A 186 -8.03 -15.80 -4.09
N PHE A 187 -7.85 -16.46 -5.25
CA PHE A 187 -7.78 -17.92 -5.33
C PHE A 187 -6.62 -18.50 -4.49
N GLN A 188 -5.47 -17.81 -4.50
CA GLN A 188 -4.30 -18.19 -3.70
C GLN A 188 -4.38 -17.72 -2.24
N LYS A 189 -5.51 -17.12 -1.84
CA LYS A 189 -5.79 -16.61 -0.49
C LYS A 189 -4.66 -15.72 0.06
N HIS A 190 -4.12 -14.83 -0.78
CA HIS A 190 -3.09 -13.88 -0.35
C HIS A 190 -3.60 -13.01 0.79
N ASN A 191 -2.79 -12.84 1.84
CA ASN A 191 -3.16 -12.02 2.99
C ASN A 191 -2.97 -10.52 2.75
N LEU A 192 -2.23 -10.18 1.69
CA LEU A 192 -1.89 -8.82 1.34
C LEU A 192 -1.70 -8.70 -0.18
N ALA A 193 -2.45 -7.82 -0.82
CA ALA A 193 -2.35 -7.51 -2.25
C ALA A 193 -1.44 -6.30 -2.50
N CYS A 194 -1.65 -5.21 -1.77
CA CYS A 194 -0.90 -3.96 -1.92
C CYS A 194 -0.65 -3.35 -0.55
N ILE A 195 0.55 -2.81 -0.31
CA ILE A 195 0.92 -2.13 0.92
C ILE A 195 1.63 -0.81 0.61
N LEU A 196 1.28 0.23 1.34
CA LEU A 196 1.96 1.52 1.27
C LEU A 196 1.98 2.20 2.64
N THR A 197 3.16 2.61 3.07
CA THR A 197 3.29 3.68 4.08
C THR A 197 3.33 5.01 3.34
N LEU A 198 2.40 5.92 3.64
CA LEU A 198 2.31 7.18 2.88
C LEU A 198 3.61 7.98 3.07
N PRO A 199 4.06 8.75 2.06
CA PRO A 199 5.38 9.38 2.08
C PRO A 199 5.72 10.16 3.36
N PRO A 200 4.81 10.97 3.95
CA PRO A 200 5.10 11.72 5.20
C PRO A 200 5.31 10.85 6.45
N TYR A 201 4.94 9.56 6.40
CA TYR A 201 4.96 8.67 7.57
C TYR A 201 5.92 7.49 7.40
N GLN A 202 6.77 7.51 6.37
CA GLN A 202 7.78 6.47 6.15
C GLN A 202 8.82 6.42 7.27
N ARG A 203 9.50 5.26 7.39
CA ARG A 203 10.55 4.99 8.39
C ARG A 203 10.07 5.06 9.86
N LYS A 204 8.76 4.96 10.10
CA LYS A 204 8.14 4.89 11.44
C LYS A 204 7.71 3.47 11.86
N GLY A 205 8.22 2.43 11.20
CA GLY A 205 7.84 1.03 11.49
C GLY A 205 6.45 0.58 11.00
N LEU A 206 5.61 1.50 10.49
CA LEU A 206 4.23 1.21 10.08
C LEU A 206 4.10 0.12 9.01
N GLY A 207 5.07 -0.01 8.11
CA GLY A 207 5.09 -1.09 7.12
C GLY A 207 5.22 -2.47 7.75
N THR A 208 6.15 -2.62 8.72
CA THR A 208 6.33 -3.85 9.48
C THR A 208 5.10 -4.17 10.32
N LEU A 209 4.51 -3.16 10.98
CA LEU A 209 3.27 -3.30 11.75
C LEU A 209 2.13 -3.87 10.89
N LEU A 210 1.95 -3.36 9.68
CA LEU A 210 0.92 -3.82 8.76
C LEU A 210 1.21 -5.21 8.18
N MET A 211 2.48 -5.56 7.94
CA MET A 211 2.87 -6.92 7.56
C MET A 211 2.53 -7.89 8.68
N ASP A 212 2.90 -7.58 9.92
CA ASP A 212 2.61 -8.43 11.07
C ASP A 212 1.10 -8.59 11.29
N PHE A 213 0.35 -7.49 11.20
CA PHE A 213 -1.11 -7.53 11.29
C PHE A 213 -1.75 -8.41 10.21
N SER A 214 -1.23 -8.43 8.97
CA SER A 214 -1.78 -9.30 7.91
C SER A 214 -1.57 -10.79 8.21
N TYR A 215 -0.47 -11.15 8.87
CA TYR A 215 -0.25 -12.51 9.37
C TYR A 215 -1.13 -12.85 10.56
N LYS A 216 -1.32 -11.93 11.52
CA LYS A 216 -2.25 -12.12 12.64
C LYS A 216 -3.67 -12.43 12.16
N LEU A 217 -4.16 -11.70 11.15
CA LEU A 217 -5.44 -12.02 10.49
C LEU A 217 -5.46 -13.43 9.88
N SER A 218 -4.38 -13.82 9.20
CA SER A 218 -4.32 -15.12 8.51
C SER A 218 -4.28 -16.28 9.50
N ILE A 219 -3.53 -16.12 10.59
CA ILE A 219 -3.45 -17.10 11.69
C ILE A 219 -4.81 -17.23 12.38
N HIS A 220 -5.48 -16.10 12.64
CA HIS A 220 -6.84 -16.10 13.19
C HIS A 220 -7.83 -16.84 12.28
N ASP A 221 -7.70 -16.70 10.96
CA ASP A 221 -8.54 -17.38 9.96
C ASP A 221 -8.11 -18.85 9.70
N ASP A 222 -7.08 -19.37 10.38
CA ASP A 222 -6.43 -20.68 10.14
C ASP A 222 -5.94 -20.88 8.69
N ILE A 223 -5.37 -19.81 8.11
CA ILE A 223 -4.85 -19.79 6.73
C ILE A 223 -3.34 -19.53 6.74
N MET A 224 -2.58 -20.49 6.21
CA MET A 224 -1.18 -20.26 5.85
C MET A 224 -1.11 -19.38 4.60
N SER A 225 -0.55 -18.18 4.72
CA SER A 225 -0.63 -17.17 3.68
C SER A 225 0.66 -16.36 3.53
N GLY A 226 0.67 -15.50 2.52
CA GLY A 226 1.75 -14.58 2.20
C GLY A 226 1.26 -13.54 1.19
N PRO A 227 2.09 -12.53 0.91
CA PRO A 227 1.72 -11.46 -0.01
C PRO A 227 1.47 -11.96 -1.43
N GLU A 228 0.78 -11.14 -2.20
CA GLU A 228 0.67 -11.28 -3.65
C GLU A 228 2.06 -11.13 -4.30
N GLN A 229 2.30 -11.94 -5.34
CA GLN A 229 3.54 -11.94 -6.10
C GLN A 229 3.28 -11.43 -7.53
N PRO A 230 4.25 -10.76 -8.18
CA PRO A 230 5.59 -10.45 -7.68
C PRO A 230 5.65 -9.25 -6.73
N LEU A 231 6.57 -9.30 -5.75
CA LEU A 231 6.85 -8.18 -4.85
C LEU A 231 7.68 -7.09 -5.55
N SER A 232 7.46 -5.83 -5.19
CA SER A 232 8.40 -4.75 -5.57
C SER A 232 9.75 -4.95 -4.87
N PRO A 233 10.87 -4.41 -5.38
CA PRO A 233 12.17 -4.53 -4.72
C PRO A 233 12.16 -4.07 -3.25
N PHE A 234 11.50 -2.95 -2.97
CA PHE A 234 11.31 -2.46 -1.60
C PHE A 234 10.39 -3.36 -0.76
N GLY A 235 9.34 -3.91 -1.39
CA GLY A 235 8.45 -4.88 -0.76
C GLY A 235 9.18 -6.15 -0.34
N LEU A 236 9.99 -6.73 -1.24
CA LEU A 236 10.79 -7.91 -0.97
C LEU A 236 11.80 -7.67 0.16
N ALA A 237 12.53 -6.55 0.14
CA ALA A 237 13.45 -6.21 1.22
C ALA A 237 12.73 -6.04 2.57
N GLY A 238 11.54 -5.42 2.57
CA GLY A 238 10.70 -5.28 3.76
C GLY A 238 10.20 -6.63 4.31
N TYR A 239 9.69 -7.49 3.43
CA TYR A 239 9.21 -8.83 3.80
C TYR A 239 10.33 -9.74 4.28
N LEU A 240 11.49 -9.78 3.62
CA LEU A 240 12.64 -10.57 4.08
C LEU A 240 13.08 -10.15 5.48
N LYS A 241 13.07 -8.85 5.78
CA LYS A 241 13.37 -8.34 7.12
C LYS A 241 12.31 -8.78 8.14
N TYR A 242 11.03 -8.64 7.81
CA TYR A 242 9.93 -9.08 8.67
C TYR A 242 9.96 -10.59 8.93
N TRP A 243 10.08 -11.40 7.87
CA TRP A 243 10.15 -12.85 7.95
C TRP A 243 11.36 -13.32 8.75
N SER A 244 12.53 -12.73 8.49
CA SER A 244 13.76 -13.04 9.23
C SER A 244 13.57 -12.79 10.73
N THR A 245 13.00 -11.64 11.09
CA THR A 245 12.73 -11.28 12.49
C THR A 245 11.73 -12.25 13.12
N SER A 246 10.62 -12.55 12.42
CA SER A 246 9.57 -13.44 12.92
C SER A 246 10.06 -14.87 13.15
N ILE A 247 10.81 -15.43 12.19
CA ILE A 247 11.39 -16.77 12.31
C ILE A 247 12.37 -16.80 13.48
N CYS A 248 13.27 -15.82 13.58
CA CYS A 248 14.23 -15.80 14.67
C CYS A 248 13.54 -15.68 16.05
N LEU A 249 12.49 -14.84 16.17
CA LEU A 249 11.71 -14.76 17.40
C LEU A 249 11.10 -16.12 17.78
N GLN A 250 10.56 -16.87 16.83
CA GLN A 250 10.02 -18.21 17.12
C GLN A 250 11.07 -19.19 17.66
N PHE A 251 12.31 -19.12 17.17
CA PHE A 251 13.42 -19.96 17.64
C PHE A 251 14.03 -19.50 18.97
N LEU A 252 14.02 -18.20 19.27
CA LEU A 252 14.69 -17.64 20.44
C LEU A 252 13.78 -17.48 21.64
N GLU A 253 12.53 -17.07 21.41
CA GLU A 253 11.59 -16.62 22.44
C GLU A 253 10.19 -17.27 22.26
N GLY A 254 9.94 -17.95 21.14
CA GLY A 254 8.63 -18.50 20.80
C GLY A 254 8.52 -20.03 20.87
N SER A 255 7.55 -20.57 20.14
CA SER A 255 7.13 -21.98 20.23
C SER A 255 8.14 -23.00 19.71
N LEU A 256 9.21 -22.56 19.04
CA LEU A 256 10.27 -23.40 18.50
C LEU A 256 11.50 -23.43 19.40
N GLN A 257 11.50 -22.64 20.49
CA GLN A 257 12.60 -22.60 21.44
C GLN A 257 12.85 -23.99 22.06
N GLY A 258 14.12 -24.40 22.08
CA GLY A 258 14.54 -25.67 22.73
C GLY A 258 14.17 -26.95 21.97
N LYS A 259 13.50 -26.88 20.82
CA LYS A 259 13.23 -28.07 20.00
C LYS A 259 14.51 -28.63 19.39
N SER A 260 14.70 -29.95 19.50
CA SER A 260 15.87 -30.64 18.95
C SER A 260 15.86 -30.75 17.42
N ARG A 261 14.68 -30.83 16.83
CA ARG A 261 14.45 -30.84 15.38
C ARG A 261 13.21 -30.02 15.07
N VAL A 262 13.28 -29.23 14.00
CA VAL A 262 12.22 -28.35 13.53
C VAL A 262 12.09 -28.53 12.02
N SER A 263 10.89 -28.86 11.56
CA SER A 263 10.54 -28.94 10.14
C SER A 263 10.12 -27.58 9.57
N LEU A 264 10.03 -27.45 8.25
CA LEU A 264 9.50 -26.24 7.62
C LEU A 264 8.01 -26.06 7.97
N GLU A 265 7.29 -27.17 8.12
CA GLU A 265 5.90 -27.22 8.54
C GLU A 265 5.71 -26.71 9.98
N ASP A 266 6.66 -26.98 10.89
CA ASP A 266 6.63 -26.43 12.24
C ASP A 266 6.80 -24.91 12.23
N ILE A 267 7.72 -24.39 11.38
CA ILE A 267 7.91 -22.95 11.21
C ILE A 267 6.64 -22.33 10.61
N SER A 268 6.05 -22.96 9.58
CA SER A 268 4.80 -22.53 8.96
C SER A 268 3.68 -22.41 9.99
N LYS A 269 3.44 -23.45 10.80
CA LYS A 269 2.45 -23.42 11.89
C LYS A 269 2.73 -22.33 12.92
N ALA A 270 3.99 -22.12 13.29
CA ALA A 270 4.37 -21.11 14.29
C ALA A 270 4.26 -19.66 13.78
N THR A 271 4.27 -19.45 12.45
CA THR A 271 4.40 -18.11 11.85
C THR A 271 3.25 -17.72 10.91
N GLY A 272 2.42 -18.67 10.48
CA GLY A 272 1.42 -18.47 9.43
C GLY A 272 2.01 -18.36 8.01
N MET A 273 3.32 -18.54 7.84
CA MET A 273 4.03 -18.32 6.56
C MET A 273 3.94 -19.53 5.64
N ARG A 274 3.95 -19.28 4.32
CA ARG A 274 4.08 -20.33 3.31
C ARG A 274 5.48 -20.93 3.33
N LEU A 275 5.60 -22.22 3.01
CA LEU A 275 6.88 -22.92 2.95
C LEU A 275 7.88 -22.24 2.00
N GLY A 276 7.41 -21.72 0.86
CA GLY A 276 8.24 -21.00 -0.10
C GLY A 276 8.86 -19.73 0.49
N ASP A 277 8.09 -18.96 1.26
CA ASP A 277 8.55 -17.73 1.91
C ASP A 277 9.55 -18.03 3.04
N ILE A 278 9.32 -19.12 3.78
CA ILE A 278 10.24 -19.63 4.80
C ILE A 278 11.58 -20.04 4.17
N LEU A 279 11.54 -20.86 3.12
CA LEU A 279 12.74 -21.31 2.42
C LEU A 279 13.56 -20.14 1.87
N LEU A 280 12.88 -19.16 1.25
CA LEU A 280 13.52 -17.95 0.77
C LEU A 280 14.19 -17.18 1.91
N THR A 281 13.52 -17.06 3.05
CA THR A 281 14.03 -16.33 4.21
C THR A 281 15.23 -17.03 4.87
N LEU A 282 15.16 -18.35 5.05
CA LEU A 282 16.26 -19.13 5.64
C LEU A 282 17.51 -19.09 4.75
N ARG A 283 17.35 -19.07 3.42
CA ARG A 283 18.45 -18.82 2.47
C ARG A 283 19.01 -17.41 2.61
N ASN A 284 18.16 -16.40 2.71
CA ASN A 284 18.58 -15.00 2.91
C ASN A 284 19.35 -14.80 4.23
N LEU A 285 19.02 -15.57 5.27
CA LEU A 285 19.73 -15.59 6.54
C LEU A 285 21.05 -16.35 6.51
N ASN A 286 21.37 -17.05 5.41
CA ASN A 286 22.52 -17.96 5.29
C ASN A 286 22.58 -18.99 6.43
N CYS A 287 21.42 -19.41 6.96
CA CYS A 287 21.34 -20.31 8.11
C CYS A 287 21.02 -21.76 7.72
N LEU A 288 20.90 -22.08 6.42
CA LEU A 288 20.72 -23.44 5.92
C LEU A 288 22.06 -24.07 5.55
N SER A 289 22.39 -25.20 6.18
CA SER A 289 23.56 -26.01 5.81
C SER A 289 23.31 -26.85 4.55
N GLU A 290 24.36 -27.41 3.97
CA GLU A 290 24.27 -28.39 2.86
C GLU A 290 23.45 -29.63 3.21
N LYS A 291 23.29 -29.93 4.50
CA LYS A 291 22.47 -31.04 5.02
C LYS A 291 21.03 -30.64 5.31
N ASN A 292 20.61 -29.43 4.91
CA ASN A 292 19.30 -28.84 5.22
C ASN A 292 19.04 -28.67 6.73
N GLU A 293 20.09 -28.40 7.51
CA GLU A 293 19.97 -28.10 8.94
C GLU A 293 19.97 -26.59 9.17
N ILE A 294 19.16 -26.11 10.12
CA ILE A 294 19.08 -24.68 10.46
C ILE A 294 20.09 -24.36 11.56
N SER A 295 21.05 -23.48 11.28
CA SER A 295 22.03 -23.01 12.26
C SER A 295 21.43 -21.99 13.23
N LEU A 296 21.17 -22.42 14.47
CA LEU A 296 20.71 -21.52 15.54
C LEU A 296 21.72 -20.43 15.90
N GLN A 297 23.01 -20.67 15.65
CA GLN A 297 24.06 -19.68 15.88
C GLN A 297 23.90 -18.49 14.93
N GLU A 298 23.66 -18.74 13.65
CA GLU A 298 23.42 -17.68 12.65
C GLU A 298 22.17 -16.87 12.98
N LEU A 299 21.08 -17.54 13.38
CA LEU A 299 19.85 -16.85 13.81
C LEU A 299 20.09 -15.92 15.01
N ARG A 300 20.85 -16.37 16.02
CA ARG A 300 21.20 -15.57 17.20
C ARG A 300 22.08 -14.37 16.84
N LEU A 301 23.08 -14.58 16.00
CA LEU A 301 23.96 -13.51 15.52
C LEU A 301 23.15 -12.46 14.76
N TRP A 302 22.29 -12.90 13.83
CA TRP A 302 21.42 -12.00 13.09
C TRP A 302 20.51 -11.18 14.00
N MET A 303 19.85 -11.80 14.98
CA MET A 303 18.96 -11.10 15.92
C MET A 303 19.68 -10.09 16.80
N LYS A 304 20.91 -10.38 17.23
CA LYS A 304 21.70 -9.44 18.04
C LYS A 304 21.88 -8.09 17.33
N HIS A 305 22.01 -8.08 16.00
CA HIS A 305 22.14 -6.87 15.20
C HIS A 305 20.80 -6.20 14.85
N HIS A 306 19.67 -6.89 15.00
CA HIS A 306 18.37 -6.45 14.47
C HIS A 306 17.26 -6.33 15.53
N ARG A 307 17.58 -6.48 16.82
CA ARG A 307 16.60 -6.50 17.93
C ARG A 307 15.67 -5.28 17.98
N GLN A 308 16.17 -4.10 17.60
CA GLN A 308 15.38 -2.86 17.53
C GLN A 308 14.17 -2.91 16.58
N HIS A 309 14.08 -3.91 15.69
CA HIS A 309 12.99 -4.03 14.72
C HIS A 309 11.74 -4.73 15.27
N THR A 310 11.81 -5.34 16.45
CA THR A 310 10.68 -6.04 17.07
C THR A 310 9.62 -5.07 17.61
N HIS A 311 10.00 -3.84 17.96
CA HIS A 311 9.06 -2.82 18.47
C HIS A 311 7.96 -2.40 17.49
N ALA A 312 8.09 -2.75 16.21
CA ALA A 312 7.10 -2.43 15.20
C ALA A 312 6.06 -3.54 14.98
N PHE A 313 6.13 -4.66 15.71
CA PHE A 313 5.17 -5.76 15.63
C PHE A 313 3.89 -5.41 16.38
N ILE A 314 2.81 -6.13 16.06
CA ILE A 314 1.52 -6.03 16.75
C ILE A 314 1.67 -6.56 18.16
N ASP A 315 1.15 -5.78 19.09
CA ASP A 315 0.96 -6.21 20.47
C ASP A 315 -0.44 -6.81 20.62
N ASP A 316 -0.48 -8.10 20.95
CA ASP A 316 -1.72 -8.89 20.98
C ASP A 316 -2.74 -8.35 21.99
N ASP A 317 -2.31 -7.60 23.01
CA ASP A 317 -3.21 -7.00 24.02
C ASP A 317 -4.11 -5.89 23.44
N TYR A 318 -3.72 -5.30 22.31
CA TYR A 318 -4.49 -4.24 21.63
C TYR A 318 -5.28 -4.73 20.42
N LEU A 319 -5.23 -6.05 20.16
CA LEU A 319 -5.85 -6.67 19.01
C LEU A 319 -7.35 -6.91 19.26
N ILE A 320 -8.18 -6.62 18.25
CA ILE A 320 -9.64 -6.70 18.33
C ILE A 320 -10.12 -7.43 17.08
N LEU A 321 -9.93 -8.76 17.02
CA LEU A 321 -10.35 -9.58 15.88
C LEU A 321 -11.71 -10.25 16.07
N ASP A 322 -12.19 -10.36 17.31
CA ASP A 322 -13.50 -10.92 17.62
C ASP A 322 -14.64 -9.96 17.21
N ASP A 323 -15.73 -10.54 16.70
CA ASP A 323 -16.94 -9.83 16.25
C ASP A 323 -17.86 -9.38 17.40
#